data_AF-A0A1G3LYA3-F1
#
_entry.id   AF-A0A1G3LYA3-F1
#
_cell.length_a   1.000
_cell.length_b   1.000
_cell.length_c   1.000
_cell.angle_alpha   90.00
_cell.angle_beta   90.00
_cell.angle_gamma   90.00
#
_symmetry.space_group_name_H-M   'P 1'
#
loop_
_entity.id
_entity.type
_entity.pdbx_description
1 polymer ?
#
loop_
_entity_poly.entity_id
_entity_poly.type
_entity_poly.pdbx_seq_one_letter_code
_entity_poly.pdbx_strand_id
1 'polypeptide(L)'
;MKSEHNATRIAGQAAHTDRVYGRGNREQAAWIFYQMRLHNMTQRSVAATAGVSDTMVRSVASGIRTSARVQKAIAKALNFASWAALLAAYAEEVAA
;
A
#
# COMPACT_ATOMS: atom_id res chain seq x y z
N MET A 1 23.69 -8.29 24.39
CA MET A 1 22.63 -7.38 24.85
C MET A 1 22.40 -6.35 23.75
N LYS A 2 21.44 -6.65 22.87
CA LYS A 2 20.16 -5.93 22.74
C LYS A 2 20.30 -4.53 22.13
N SER A 3 20.29 -4.50 20.80
CA SER A 3 19.30 -3.67 20.07
C SER A 3 19.45 -2.14 20.08
N GLU A 4 20.61 -1.57 20.36
CA GLU A 4 20.79 -0.10 20.37
C GLU A 4 20.84 0.55 18.98
N HIS A 5 21.02 -0.21 17.90
CA HIS A 5 21.03 0.34 16.53
C HIS A 5 19.63 0.48 15.89
N ASN A 6 18.56 0.27 16.68
CA ASN A 6 17.17 0.56 16.29
C ASN A 6 16.82 2.06 16.38
N ALA A 7 17.62 2.87 17.11
CA ALA A 7 17.33 4.30 17.27
C ALA A 7 17.51 5.11 15.96
N THR A 8 18.37 4.66 15.04
CA THR A 8 18.54 5.23 13.69
C THR A 8 17.36 4.89 12.76
N ARG A 9 16.54 3.90 13.12
CA ARG A 9 15.37 3.42 12.35
C ARG A 9 14.17 4.38 12.40
N ILE A 10 14.12 5.26 13.40
CA ILE A 10 12.98 6.13 13.68
C ILE A 10 13.20 7.57 13.19
N ALA A 11 14.45 8.04 13.09
CA ALA A 11 14.77 9.34 12.50
C ALA A 11 14.52 9.39 10.97
N GLY A 12 14.58 8.25 10.26
CA GLY A 12 14.27 8.13 8.83
C GLY A 12 12.77 8.07 8.51
N GLN A 13 11.92 7.66 9.46
CA GLN A 13 10.45 7.76 9.35
C GLN A 13 9.98 9.22 9.27
N ALA A 14 10.83 10.16 9.67
CA ALA A 14 10.56 11.60 9.77
C ALA A 14 10.88 12.43 8.50
N ALA A 15 11.33 11.80 7.40
CA ALA A 15 11.06 12.31 6.04
C ALA A 15 9.59 12.07 5.61
N HIS A 16 8.76 11.61 6.55
CA HIS A 16 7.41 12.09 6.82
C HIS A 16 6.89 13.11 5.80
N THR A 17 6.03 12.64 4.90
CA THR A 17 4.99 13.46 4.27
C THR A 17 5.40 14.58 3.31
N ASP A 18 6.68 14.75 2.97
CA ASP A 18 7.22 15.97 2.32
C ASP A 18 6.87 16.20 0.83
N ARG A 19 5.66 15.84 0.43
CA ARG A 19 4.74 16.68 -0.36
C ARG A 19 3.45 15.90 -0.59
N VAL A 20 2.61 15.85 0.43
CA VAL A 20 1.14 15.66 0.49
C VAL A 20 0.36 15.06 -0.73
N TYR A 21 0.66 15.33 -2.02
CA TYR A 21 0.15 14.58 -3.20
C TYR A 21 1.10 14.64 -4.43
N GLY A 22 2.42 14.44 -4.28
CA GLY A 22 3.40 14.71 -5.35
C GLY A 22 4.23 13.54 -5.91
N ARG A 23 4.63 12.57 -5.09
CA ARG A 23 5.35 11.35 -5.51
C ARG A 23 4.80 10.18 -4.70
N GLY A 24 4.00 9.32 -5.33
CA GLY A 24 3.46 8.12 -4.67
C GLY A 24 4.54 7.20 -4.11
N ASN A 25 4.17 6.41 -3.10
CA ASN A 25 4.96 5.32 -2.57
C ASN A 25 5.00 4.16 -3.59
N ARG A 26 6.08 4.11 -4.38
CA ARG A 26 6.26 3.10 -5.44
C ARG A 26 6.51 1.71 -4.88
N GLU A 27 7.18 1.60 -3.74
CA GLU A 27 7.49 0.33 -3.08
C GLU A 27 6.21 -0.30 -2.54
N GLN A 28 5.37 0.48 -1.85
CA GLN A 28 4.04 0.04 -1.42
C GLN A 28 3.20 -0.42 -2.62
N ALA A 29 3.18 0.36 -3.71
CA ALA A 29 2.43 -0.05 -4.91
C ALA A 29 2.97 -1.34 -5.52
N ALA A 30 4.29 -1.49 -5.62
CA ALA A 30 4.93 -2.69 -6.15
C ALA A 30 4.58 -3.93 -5.29
N TRP A 31 4.67 -3.79 -3.97
CA TRP A 31 4.29 -4.85 -3.03
C TRP A 31 2.81 -5.21 -3.15
N ILE A 32 1.90 -4.23 -3.17
CA ILE A 32 0.46 -4.48 -3.36
C ILE A 32 0.19 -5.22 -4.68
N PHE A 33 0.84 -4.84 -5.77
CA PHE A 33 0.66 -5.51 -7.06
C PHE A 33 1.27 -6.91 -7.09
N TYR A 34 2.37 -7.12 -6.37
CA TYR A 34 2.93 -8.44 -6.17
C TYR A 34 1.94 -9.34 -5.41
N GLN A 35 1.37 -8.85 -4.31
CA GLN A 35 0.33 -9.58 -3.57
C GLN A 35 -0.89 -9.88 -4.46
N MET A 36 -1.34 -8.92 -5.28
CA MET A 36 -2.42 -9.17 -6.25
C MET A 36 -2.09 -10.33 -7.17
N ARG A 37 -0.86 -10.36 -7.71
CA ARG A 37 -0.42 -11.45 -8.57
C ARG A 37 -0.43 -12.81 -7.85
N LEU A 38 0.04 -12.87 -6.59
CA LEU A 38 -0.01 -14.10 -5.79
C LEU A 38 -1.44 -14.61 -5.55
N HIS A 39 -2.40 -13.70 -5.45
CA HIS A 39 -3.83 -14.00 -5.30
C HIS A 39 -4.57 -14.18 -6.63
N ASN A 40 -3.86 -14.27 -7.76
CA ASN A 40 -4.45 -14.32 -9.12
C ASN A 40 -5.38 -13.14 -9.44
N MET A 41 -5.11 -11.98 -8.84
CA MET A 41 -5.83 -10.74 -9.04
C MET A 41 -5.04 -9.80 -9.97
N THR A 42 -5.77 -8.95 -10.69
CA THR A 42 -5.18 -7.91 -11.55
C THR A 42 -5.70 -6.54 -11.17
N GLN A 43 -4.98 -5.48 -11.54
CA GLN A 43 -5.48 -4.10 -11.38
C GLN A 43 -6.85 -3.94 -12.06
N ARG A 44 -7.03 -4.56 -13.23
CA ARG A 44 -8.27 -4.55 -14.01
C ARG A 44 -9.44 -5.21 -13.28
N SER A 45 -9.23 -6.37 -12.66
CA SER A 45 -10.32 -7.05 -11.93
C SER A 45 -10.77 -6.26 -10.70
N VAL A 46 -9.82 -5.64 -9.99
CA VAL A 46 -10.10 -4.74 -8.86
C VAL A 46 -10.81 -3.47 -9.34
N ALA A 47 -10.34 -2.89 -10.44
CA ALA A 47 -10.93 -1.70 -11.05
C ALA A 47 -12.38 -1.94 -11.48
N ALA A 48 -12.65 -3.06 -12.15
CA ALA A 48 -13.99 -3.49 -12.54
C ALA A 48 -14.92 -3.64 -11.31
N THR A 49 -14.43 -4.29 -10.25
CA THR A 49 -15.19 -4.47 -9.00
C THR A 49 -15.53 -3.14 -8.32
N ALA A 50 -14.62 -2.16 -8.41
CA ALA A 50 -14.80 -0.84 -7.82
C ALA A 50 -15.48 0.19 -8.74
N GLY A 51 -15.75 -0.15 -10.01
CA GLY A 51 -16.28 0.78 -11.01
C GLY A 51 -15.37 1.98 -11.25
N VAL A 52 -14.06 1.76 -11.36
CA VAL A 52 -13.04 2.80 -11.62
C VAL A 52 -12.08 2.37 -12.73
N SER A 53 -11.17 3.25 -13.13
CA SER A 53 -10.07 2.90 -14.03
C SER A 53 -8.89 2.25 -13.29
N ASP A 54 -8.12 1.44 -14.02
CA ASP A 54 -6.87 0.83 -13.53
C ASP A 54 -5.87 1.90 -13.02
N THR A 55 -5.83 3.07 -13.68
CA THR A 55 -5.01 4.21 -13.25
C THR A 55 -5.41 4.70 -11.86
N MET A 56 -6.72 4.72 -11.54
CA MET A 56 -7.17 5.08 -10.20
C MET A 56 -6.70 4.07 -9.16
N VAL A 57 -6.79 2.76 -9.46
CA VAL A 57 -6.27 1.70 -8.59
C VAL A 57 -4.78 1.90 -8.33
N ARG A 58 -3.99 2.21 -9.37
CA ARG A 58 -2.56 2.49 -9.23
C ARG A 58 -2.26 3.74 -8.41
N SER A 59 -3.00 4.83 -8.63
CA SER A 59 -2.84 6.05 -7.83
C SER A 59 -3.17 5.81 -6.36
N VAL A 60 -4.17 4.98 -6.05
CA VAL A 60 -4.53 4.64 -4.67
C VAL A 60 -3.51 3.68 -4.04
N ALA A 61 -3.09 2.65 -4.76
CA ALA A 61 -2.08 1.70 -4.29
C ALA A 61 -0.75 2.39 -3.95
N SER A 62 -0.38 3.42 -4.71
CA SER A 62 0.81 4.25 -4.45
C SER A 62 0.58 5.42 -3.49
N GLY A 63 -0.62 5.59 -2.93
CA GLY A 63 -0.93 6.70 -2.03
C GLY A 63 -0.95 8.09 -2.69
N ILE A 64 -0.89 8.19 -4.02
CA ILE A 64 -1.06 9.45 -4.77
C ILE A 64 -2.50 9.95 -4.65
N ARG A 65 -3.46 9.06 -4.52
CA ARG A 65 -4.88 9.39 -4.33
C ARG A 65 -5.45 8.60 -3.17
N THR A 66 -6.44 9.20 -2.52
CA THR A 66 -7.22 8.52 -1.48
C THR A 66 -8.61 8.26 -2.01
N SER A 67 -9.05 7.01 -1.92
CA SER A 67 -10.43 6.62 -2.24
C SER A 67 -10.83 5.44 -1.39
N ALA A 68 -11.71 5.66 -0.42
CA ALA A 68 -12.17 4.62 0.50
C ALA A 68 -12.76 3.41 -0.24
N ARG A 69 -13.49 3.65 -1.34
CA ARG A 69 -14.05 2.59 -2.19
C ARG A 69 -12.96 1.71 -2.80
N VAL A 70 -11.93 2.32 -3.38
CA VAL A 70 -10.83 1.58 -4.03
C VAL A 70 -9.95 0.89 -2.99
N GLN A 71 -9.66 1.55 -1.88
CA GLN A 71 -8.93 0.96 -0.75
C GLN A 71 -9.64 -0.28 -0.20
N LYS A 72 -10.97 -0.21 -0.02
CA LYS A 72 -11.79 -1.36 0.41
C LYS A 72 -11.78 -2.48 -0.63
N ALA A 73 -11.85 -2.15 -1.93
CA ALA A 73 -11.80 -3.14 -2.99
C ALA A 73 -10.44 -3.87 -3.05
N ILE A 74 -9.33 -3.13 -2.92
CA ILE A 74 -7.98 -3.72 -2.88
C ILE A 74 -7.83 -4.61 -1.64
N ALA A 75 -8.17 -4.11 -0.45
CA ALA A 75 -8.07 -4.88 0.79
C ALA A 75 -8.90 -6.17 0.71
N LYS A 76 -10.15 -6.08 0.22
CA LYS A 76 -11.01 -7.25 0.03
C LYS A 76 -10.43 -8.25 -0.98
N ALA A 77 -9.89 -7.79 -2.11
CA ALA A 77 -9.30 -8.65 -3.13
C ALA A 77 -8.09 -9.44 -2.60
N LEU A 78 -7.40 -8.89 -1.61
CA LEU A 78 -6.24 -9.48 -0.94
C LEU A 78 -6.59 -10.13 0.41
N ASN A 79 -7.89 -10.33 0.70
CA ASN A 79 -8.39 -10.92 1.96
C ASN A 79 -7.95 -10.21 3.25
N PHE A 80 -7.70 -8.89 3.20
CA PHE A 80 -7.49 -8.08 4.40
C PHE A 80 -8.80 -7.47 4.89
N ALA A 81 -8.96 -7.41 6.22
CA ALA A 81 -10.14 -6.83 6.86
C ALA A 81 -10.30 -5.32 6.58
N SER A 82 -9.20 -4.60 6.37
CA SER A 82 -9.20 -3.17 6.10
C SER A 82 -7.94 -2.73 5.36
N TRP A 83 -7.97 -1.50 4.82
CA TRP A 83 -6.79 -0.87 4.22
C TRP A 83 -5.64 -0.69 5.24
N ALA A 84 -5.99 -0.36 6.49
CA ALA A 84 -5.00 -0.22 7.56
C ALA A 84 -4.31 -1.56 7.87
N ALA A 85 -5.07 -2.66 7.91
CA ALA A 85 -4.51 -4.00 8.12
C ALA A 85 -3.55 -4.40 6.99
N LEU A 86 -3.90 -4.05 5.74
CA LEU A 86 -3.03 -4.27 4.58
C LEU A 86 -1.72 -3.47 4.69
N LEU A 87 -1.79 -2.19 5.09
CA LEU A 87 -0.59 -1.36 5.25
C LEU A 87 0.27 -1.81 6.44
N ALA A 88 -0.33 -2.34 7.50
CA ALA A 88 0.40 -2.93 8.62
C ALA A 88 1.20 -4.16 8.16
N ALA A 89 0.59 -5.06 7.39
CA ALA A 89 1.28 -6.22 6.82
C ALA A 89 2.46 -5.81 5.91
N TYR A 90 2.28 -4.78 5.08
CA TYR A 90 3.37 -4.21 4.29
C TYR A 90 4.51 -3.69 5.18
N ALA A 91 4.19 -2.94 6.24
CA ALA A 91 5.19 -2.39 7.14
C ALA A 91 5.96 -3.48 7.91
N GLU A 92 5.30 -4.57 8.30
CA GLU A 92 5.94 -5.74 8.92
C GLU A 92 6.91 -6.42 7.97
N GLU A 93 6.53 -6.61 6.70
CA GLU A 93 7.38 -7.28 5.70
C GLU A 93 8.61 -6.46 5.31
N VAL A 94 8.49 -5.12 5.23
CA VAL A 94 9.62 -4.24 4.91
C VAL A 94 10.54 -4.02 6.12
N ALA A 95 10.03 -4.20 7.34
CA ALA A 95 10.83 -4.08 8.56
C ALA A 95 11.60 -5.37 8.95
N ALA A 96 11.25 -6.50 8.34
CA ALA A 96 11.86 -7.81 8.53
C ALA A 96 13.18 -7.96 7.74
#